data_AF-A0A3A5KE11-F1
#
_entry.id   AF-A0A3A5KE11-F1
#
_cell.length_a   1.000
_cell.length_b   1.000
_cell.length_c   1.000
_cell.angle_alpha   90.00
_cell.angle_beta   90.00
_cell.angle_gamma   90.00
#
_symmetry.space_group_name_H-M   'P 1'
#
loop_
_entity.id
_entity.type
_entity.pdbx_description
1 polymer ?
#
loop_
_entity_poly.entity_id
_entity_poly.type
_entity_poly.pdbx_seq_one_letter_code
_entity_poly.pdbx_strand_id
1 'polypeptide(L)'
;MAFDLRNALRSLKPQARTAGLERRADSALSWAGDEPPVGGVLLLDTSVYLDVLQGRSPEAVDELLSYRLCHHSAVCLAELTHVFGRLDPAHATTKAVLKVVEDTIEDIPAHRLHAPDAIAWGRAGMLAGLSFRLTRLPTGQGHERRFLNDALIFHQAALLGATVLTGNIRDFDYLNQLVPSVRVIFYRC
;
A
#
# COMPACT_ATOMS: atom_id res chain seq x y z
N MET A 1 11.46 -3.30 -18.84
CA MET A 1 12.06 -2.02 -19.28
C MET A 1 13.08 -1.57 -18.24
N ALA A 2 14.12 -0.84 -18.64
CA ALA A 2 15.12 -0.32 -17.70
C ALA A 2 14.61 0.93 -16.97
N PHE A 3 15.08 1.17 -15.76
CA PHE A 3 14.78 2.37 -15.00
C PHE A 3 15.46 3.61 -15.64
N ASP A 4 14.67 4.64 -15.95
CA ASP A 4 15.14 5.94 -16.44
C ASP A 4 15.14 6.98 -15.31
N LEU A 5 16.32 7.23 -14.75
CA LEU A 5 16.52 8.22 -13.69
C LEU A 5 16.19 9.64 -14.15
N ARG A 6 16.53 10.04 -15.38
CA ARG A 6 16.30 11.41 -15.86
C ARG A 6 14.80 11.69 -15.97
N ASN A 7 14.04 10.73 -16.48
CA ASN A 7 12.59 10.83 -16.55
C ASN A 7 11.98 10.97 -15.15
N ALA A 8 12.41 10.12 -14.20
CA ALA A 8 11.87 10.11 -12.85
C ALA A 8 12.22 11.37 -12.05
N LEU A 9 13.43 11.92 -12.19
CA LEU A 9 13.81 13.19 -11.57
C LEU A 9 12.99 14.35 -12.14
N ARG A 10 12.72 14.34 -13.46
CA ARG A 10 11.91 15.36 -14.11
C ARG A 10 10.44 15.32 -13.69
N SER A 11 9.88 14.14 -13.46
CA SER A 11 8.48 13.99 -13.05
C SER A 11 8.27 14.27 -11.56
N LEU A 12 9.11 13.71 -10.68
CA LEU A 12 8.97 13.87 -9.22
C LEU A 12 9.49 15.23 -8.73
N LYS A 13 10.46 15.81 -9.45
CA LYS A 13 11.19 17.03 -9.09
C LYS A 13 11.60 17.09 -7.61
N PRO A 14 12.34 16.09 -7.10
CA PRO A 14 12.57 15.96 -5.65
C PRO A 14 13.16 17.23 -5.02
N GLN A 15 14.09 17.91 -5.69
CA GLN A 15 14.74 19.11 -5.14
C GLN A 15 13.84 20.34 -5.08
N ALA A 16 12.76 20.39 -5.87
CA ALA A 16 11.79 21.48 -5.82
C ALA A 16 10.74 21.29 -4.69
N ARG A 17 10.64 20.09 -4.11
CA ARG A 17 9.68 19.77 -3.05
C ARG A 17 10.29 20.11 -1.69
N THR A 18 9.88 21.23 -1.10
CA THR A 18 10.39 21.71 0.19
C THR A 18 9.31 21.89 1.25
N ALA A 19 8.06 22.10 0.85
CA ALA A 19 6.93 22.18 1.75
C ALA A 19 6.72 20.84 2.48
N GLY A 20 6.45 20.92 3.79
CA GLY A 20 6.12 19.75 4.59
C GLY A 20 4.87 19.05 4.08
N LEU A 21 4.77 17.75 4.33
CA LEU A 21 3.57 16.98 4.03
C LEU A 21 2.70 16.90 5.28
N GLU A 22 1.48 17.39 5.16
CA GLU A 22 0.43 17.26 6.17
C GLU A 22 -0.76 16.55 5.56
N ARG A 23 -1.45 15.76 6.38
CA ARG A 23 -2.58 14.97 5.90
C ARG A 23 -3.71 15.93 5.50
N ARG A 24 -4.24 15.77 4.29
CA ARG A 24 -5.41 16.53 3.85
C ARG A 24 -6.66 16.20 4.68
N ALA A 25 -7.60 17.14 4.71
CA ALA A 25 -8.89 16.95 5.36
C ALA A 25 -9.70 15.82 4.69
N ASP A 26 -10.57 15.18 5.46
CA ASP A 26 -11.37 14.04 4.97
C ASP A 26 -12.17 14.36 3.71
N SER A 27 -12.69 15.58 3.61
CA SER A 27 -13.46 16.05 2.44
C SER A 27 -12.64 16.15 1.15
N ALA A 28 -11.32 16.03 1.22
CA ALA A 28 -10.42 16.04 0.06
C ALA A 28 -9.88 14.64 -0.31
N LEU A 29 -10.34 13.59 0.38
CA LEU A 29 -9.94 12.21 0.17
C LEU A 29 -11.12 11.39 -0.38
N SER A 30 -10.81 10.36 -1.18
CA SER A 30 -11.81 9.39 -1.66
C SER A 30 -11.99 8.28 -0.65
N TRP A 31 -13.19 8.11 -0.12
CA TRP A 31 -13.51 7.11 0.90
C TRP A 31 -14.27 5.92 0.31
N ALA A 32 -14.03 4.73 0.86
CA ALA A 32 -14.68 3.50 0.43
C ALA A 32 -16.22 3.59 0.48
N GLY A 33 -16.78 4.26 1.49
CA GLY A 33 -18.24 4.43 1.62
C GLY A 33 -18.88 5.34 0.58
N ASP A 34 -18.08 6.15 -0.12
CA ASP A 34 -18.55 7.04 -1.20
C ASP A 34 -18.32 6.42 -2.59
N GLU A 35 -17.65 5.27 -2.65
CA GLU A 35 -17.30 4.60 -3.89
C GLU A 35 -18.38 3.58 -4.30
N PRO A 36 -18.73 3.49 -5.58
CA PRO A 36 -19.67 2.47 -6.03
C PRO A 36 -19.06 1.07 -5.82
N PRO A 37 -19.84 0.05 -5.39
CA PRO A 37 -19.30 -1.29 -5.19
C PRO A 37 -18.62 -1.87 -6.45
N VAL A 38 -19.25 -1.69 -7.61
CA VAL A 38 -18.67 -2.05 -8.92
C VAL A 38 -17.80 -0.91 -9.44
N GLY A 39 -16.60 -1.23 -9.95
CA GLY A 39 -15.69 -0.21 -10.46
C GLY A 39 -14.40 -0.77 -11.05
N GLY A 40 -13.40 0.11 -11.18
CA GLY A 40 -12.08 -0.25 -11.68
C GLY A 40 -11.33 -1.21 -10.76
N VAL A 41 -10.25 -1.79 -11.28
CA VAL A 41 -9.43 -2.77 -10.54
C VAL A 41 -8.76 -2.15 -9.31
N LEU A 42 -8.62 -2.94 -8.25
CA LEU A 42 -7.99 -2.55 -7.00
C LEU A 42 -6.60 -3.17 -6.87
N LEU A 43 -5.67 -2.47 -6.22
CA LEU A 43 -4.46 -3.06 -5.65
C LEU A 43 -4.56 -2.93 -4.13
N LEU A 44 -4.50 -4.07 -3.45
CA LEU A 44 -4.69 -4.12 -2.00
C LEU A 44 -3.38 -3.78 -1.28
N ASP A 45 -3.45 -2.83 -0.35
CA ASP A 45 -2.42 -2.61 0.67
C ASP A 45 -2.49 -3.68 1.77
N THR A 46 -1.39 -3.90 2.50
CA THR A 46 -1.32 -4.90 3.57
C THR A 46 -2.32 -4.63 4.68
N SER A 47 -2.62 -3.35 4.97
CA SER A 47 -3.64 -2.99 5.96
C SER A 47 -4.99 -3.65 5.69
N VAL A 48 -5.39 -3.79 4.42
CA VAL A 48 -6.65 -4.44 4.02
C VAL A 48 -6.70 -5.87 4.50
N TYR A 49 -5.64 -6.64 4.23
CA TYR A 49 -5.56 -8.03 4.66
C TYR A 49 -5.61 -8.15 6.17
N LEU A 50 -4.83 -7.33 6.89
CA LEU A 50 -4.77 -7.37 8.34
C LEU A 50 -6.13 -7.02 8.98
N ASP A 51 -6.83 -6.04 8.43
CA ASP A 51 -8.13 -5.62 8.94
C ASP A 51 -9.22 -6.67 8.66
N VAL A 52 -9.23 -7.28 7.47
CA VAL A 52 -10.13 -8.40 7.14
C VAL A 52 -9.86 -9.59 8.07
N LEU A 53 -8.59 -9.98 8.21
CA LEU A 53 -8.19 -11.10 9.07
C LEU A 53 -8.53 -10.89 10.54
N GLN A 54 -8.57 -9.63 10.99
CA GLN A 54 -8.92 -9.25 12.35
C GLN A 54 -10.43 -9.01 12.53
N GLY A 55 -11.24 -9.18 11.47
CA GLY A 55 -12.68 -8.93 11.50
C GLY A 55 -13.03 -7.46 11.73
N ARG A 56 -12.16 -6.55 11.28
CA ARG A 56 -12.32 -5.10 11.43
C ARG A 56 -12.66 -4.38 10.13
N SER A 57 -12.64 -5.06 8.99
CA SER A 57 -13.00 -4.43 7.72
C SER A 57 -14.42 -3.86 7.77
N PRO A 58 -14.63 -2.61 7.36
CA PRO A 58 -15.97 -2.05 7.23
C PRO A 58 -16.75 -2.73 6.10
N GLU A 59 -18.09 -2.73 6.19
CA GLU A 59 -18.97 -3.29 5.16
C GLU A 59 -18.67 -2.74 3.75
N ALA A 60 -18.41 -1.42 3.63
CA ALA A 60 -18.04 -0.81 2.36
C ALA A 60 -16.74 -1.38 1.76
N VAL A 61 -15.77 -1.78 2.61
CA VAL A 61 -14.56 -2.46 2.15
C VAL A 61 -14.89 -3.86 1.66
N ASP A 62 -15.70 -4.62 2.41
CA ASP A 62 -16.11 -5.97 2.04
C ASP A 62 -16.89 -5.97 0.71
N GLU A 63 -17.75 -4.98 0.46
CA GLU A 63 -18.43 -4.79 -0.82
C GLU A 63 -17.44 -4.55 -1.97
N LEU A 64 -16.48 -3.64 -1.79
CA LEU A 64 -15.46 -3.37 -2.81
C LEU A 64 -14.62 -4.60 -3.14
N LEU A 65 -14.24 -5.38 -2.12
CA LEU A 65 -13.48 -6.62 -2.29
C LEU A 65 -14.30 -7.70 -3.00
N SER A 66 -15.61 -7.73 -2.76
CA SER A 66 -16.53 -8.71 -3.37
C SER A 66 -16.80 -8.43 -4.85
N TYR A 67 -16.94 -7.15 -5.22
CA TYR A 67 -17.43 -6.77 -6.54
C TYR A 67 -16.35 -6.25 -7.50
N ARG A 68 -15.16 -5.88 -7.02
CA ARG A 68 -14.06 -5.39 -7.88
C ARG A 68 -12.98 -6.44 -8.05
N LEU A 69 -12.34 -6.42 -9.23
CA LEU A 69 -11.15 -7.25 -9.47
C LEU A 69 -9.99 -6.74 -8.58
N CYS A 70 -9.52 -7.61 -7.69
CA CYS A 70 -8.38 -7.33 -6.82
C CYS A 70 -7.08 -7.89 -7.40
N HIS A 71 -6.07 -7.03 -7.51
CA HIS A 71 -4.67 -7.37 -7.69
C HIS A 71 -3.93 -7.32 -6.34
N HIS A 72 -2.81 -8.03 -6.29
CA HIS A 72 -2.05 -8.24 -5.07
C HIS A 72 -0.58 -7.92 -5.32
N SER A 73 0.08 -7.31 -4.34
CA SER A 73 1.51 -7.00 -4.41
C SER A 73 2.34 -8.08 -3.73
N ALA A 74 3.47 -8.45 -4.32
CA ALA A 74 4.49 -9.25 -3.65
C ALA A 74 5.07 -8.55 -2.41
N VAL A 75 4.93 -7.23 -2.28
CA VAL A 75 5.26 -6.49 -1.06
C VAL A 75 4.31 -6.89 0.06
N CYS A 76 3.00 -6.91 -0.18
CA CYS A 76 2.00 -7.36 0.78
C CYS A 76 2.22 -8.84 1.15
N LEU A 77 2.55 -9.69 0.16
CA LEU A 77 2.94 -11.08 0.44
C LEU A 77 4.15 -11.17 1.38
N ALA A 78 5.19 -10.36 1.16
CA ALA A 78 6.37 -10.34 2.03
C ALA A 78 6.04 -9.87 3.46
N GLU A 79 5.10 -8.93 3.61
CA GLU A 79 4.64 -8.47 4.91
C GLU A 79 3.75 -9.50 5.62
N LEU A 80 2.85 -10.17 4.90
CA LEU A 80 2.05 -11.27 5.44
C LEU A 80 2.94 -12.43 5.86
N THR A 81 3.90 -12.84 5.02
CA THR A 81 4.80 -13.95 5.33
C THR A 81 5.80 -13.63 6.46
N HIS A 82 5.98 -12.35 6.82
CA HIS A 82 6.84 -11.95 7.93
C HIS A 82 6.44 -12.63 9.26
N VAL A 83 5.14 -12.86 9.49
CA VAL A 83 4.66 -13.43 10.76
C VAL A 83 5.17 -14.85 11.00
N PHE A 84 5.41 -15.64 9.95
CA PHE A 84 5.96 -17.00 10.06
C PHE A 84 7.38 -17.02 10.61
N GLY A 85 8.15 -15.96 10.36
CA GLY A 85 9.50 -15.79 10.92
C GLY A 85 9.54 -15.01 12.23
N ARG A 86 8.44 -14.35 12.63
CA ARG A 86 8.43 -13.37 13.73
C ARG A 86 7.74 -13.86 15.00
N LEU A 87 6.66 -14.65 14.87
CA LEU A 87 5.86 -15.11 16.01
C LEU A 87 6.60 -16.18 16.83
N ASP A 88 6.36 -16.18 18.14
CA ASP A 88 6.91 -17.20 19.05
C ASP A 88 6.18 -18.54 18.86
N PRO A 89 6.85 -19.61 18.43
CA PRO A 89 6.23 -20.93 18.27
C PRO A 89 5.62 -21.50 19.55
N ALA A 90 6.09 -21.08 20.73
CA ALA A 90 5.59 -21.55 22.02
C ALA A 90 4.31 -20.84 22.48
N HIS A 91 3.97 -19.69 21.88
CA HIS A 91 2.77 -18.96 22.25
C HIS A 91 1.50 -19.68 21.77
N ALA A 92 0.53 -19.85 22.66
CA ALA A 92 -0.64 -20.72 22.46
C ALA A 92 -1.47 -20.38 21.20
N THR A 93 -1.47 -19.12 20.77
CA THR A 93 -2.25 -18.67 19.60
C THR A 93 -1.47 -18.72 18.28
N THR A 94 -0.14 -18.90 18.30
CA THR A 94 0.70 -18.77 17.09
C THR A 94 0.25 -19.70 15.99
N LYS A 95 0.00 -20.98 16.30
CA LYS A 95 -0.42 -21.96 15.29
C LYS A 95 -1.73 -21.56 14.59
N ALA A 96 -2.70 -21.04 15.34
CA ALA A 96 -3.97 -20.60 14.77
C ALA A 96 -3.79 -19.37 13.86
N VAL A 97 -2.99 -18.39 14.30
CA VAL A 97 -2.68 -17.20 13.49
C VAL A 97 -1.96 -17.57 12.20
N LEU A 98 -0.94 -18.44 12.26
CA LEU A 98 -0.19 -18.86 11.08
C LEU A 98 -1.08 -19.59 10.07
N LYS A 99 -2.01 -20.44 10.53
CA LYS A 99 -2.95 -21.14 9.63
C LYS A 99 -3.87 -20.18 8.88
N VAL A 100 -4.39 -19.17 9.57
CA VAL A 100 -5.27 -18.16 8.95
C VAL A 100 -4.51 -17.34 7.89
N VAL A 101 -3.25 -16.99 8.16
CA VAL A 101 -2.41 -16.27 7.20
C VAL A 101 -2.01 -17.17 6.02
N GLU A 102 -1.71 -18.44 6.26
CA GLU A 102 -1.45 -19.45 5.22
C GLU A 102 -2.63 -19.55 4.26
N ASP A 103 -3.85 -19.75 4.76
CA ASP A 103 -5.07 -19.85 3.95
C ASP A 103 -5.30 -18.59 3.10
N THR A 104 -5.08 -17.42 3.71
CA THR A 104 -5.19 -16.13 2.99
C THR A 104 -4.20 -16.01 1.85
N ILE A 105 -2.98 -16.53 2.01
CA ILE A 105 -1.95 -16.50 0.97
C ILE A 105 -2.28 -17.51 -0.14
N GLU A 106 -2.78 -18.70 0.21
CA GLU A 106 -3.16 -19.73 -0.76
C GLU A 106 -4.34 -19.28 -1.65
N ASP A 107 -5.23 -18.45 -1.12
CA ASP A 107 -6.36 -17.87 -1.87
C ASP A 107 -5.94 -16.79 -2.89
N ILE A 108 -4.70 -16.27 -2.83
CA ILE A 108 -4.20 -15.27 -3.78
C ILE A 108 -3.89 -15.92 -5.12
N PRO A 109 -4.58 -15.56 -6.22
CA PRO A 109 -4.32 -16.18 -7.51
C PRO A 109 -3.00 -15.71 -8.09
N ALA A 110 -2.15 -16.65 -8.51
CA ALA A 110 -0.80 -16.36 -9.01
C ALA A 110 -0.77 -15.32 -10.15
N HIS A 111 -1.74 -15.34 -11.07
CA HIS A 111 -1.84 -14.39 -12.18
C HIS A 111 -2.27 -12.97 -11.77
N ARG A 112 -2.69 -12.78 -10.50
CA ARG A 112 -3.06 -11.49 -9.91
C ARG A 112 -2.04 -11.00 -8.88
N LEU A 113 -1.00 -11.78 -8.60
CA LEU A 113 0.12 -11.43 -7.73
C LEU A 113 1.25 -10.84 -8.56
N HIS A 114 1.64 -9.59 -8.25
CA HIS A 114 2.61 -8.84 -9.04
C HIS A 114 3.84 -8.50 -8.21
N ALA A 115 5.03 -8.82 -8.74
CA ALA A 115 6.30 -8.36 -8.18
C ALA A 115 6.65 -6.95 -8.70
N PRO A 116 7.14 -6.03 -7.84
CA PRO A 116 7.64 -4.75 -8.32
C PRO A 116 8.88 -4.93 -9.22
N ASP A 117 8.86 -4.31 -10.40
CA ASP A 117 9.99 -4.31 -11.31
C ASP A 117 11.03 -3.22 -10.96
N ALA A 118 12.14 -3.17 -11.70
CA ALA A 118 13.19 -2.19 -11.46
C ALA A 118 12.70 -0.72 -11.56
N ILE A 119 11.67 -0.46 -12.37
CA ILE A 119 11.06 0.88 -12.50
C ILE A 119 10.32 1.23 -11.21
N ALA A 120 9.52 0.30 -10.69
CA ALA A 120 8.82 0.45 -9.43
C ALA A 120 9.80 0.66 -8.27
N TRP A 121 10.85 -0.15 -8.16
CA TRP A 121 11.89 0.01 -7.13
C TRP A 121 12.58 1.38 -7.19
N GLY A 122 13.02 1.82 -8.37
CA GLY A 122 13.72 3.10 -8.51
C GLY A 122 12.84 4.29 -8.13
N ARG A 123 11.58 4.30 -8.58
CA ARG A 123 10.63 5.40 -8.27
C ARG A 123 10.15 5.36 -6.82
N ALA A 124 9.87 4.19 -6.28
CA ALA A 124 9.47 4.03 -4.88
C ALA A 124 10.58 4.51 -3.93
N GLY A 125 11.86 4.23 -4.22
CA GLY A 125 12.98 4.72 -3.42
C GLY A 125 13.03 6.25 -3.33
N MET A 126 12.80 6.95 -4.46
CA MET A 126 12.73 8.42 -4.46
C MET A 126 11.51 8.95 -3.68
N LEU A 127 10.34 8.30 -3.84
CA LEU A 127 9.12 8.69 -3.12
C LEU A 127 9.25 8.47 -1.60
N ALA A 128 9.86 7.36 -1.20
CA ALA A 128 10.10 7.06 0.20
C ALA A 128 11.04 8.09 0.85
N GLY A 129 12.17 8.39 0.19
CA GLY A 129 13.10 9.42 0.66
C GLY A 129 12.47 10.82 0.72
N LEU A 130 11.62 11.15 -0.26
CA LEU A 130 10.84 12.40 -0.23
C LEU A 130 9.86 12.44 0.93
N SER A 131 9.07 11.38 1.12
CA SER A 131 8.08 11.28 2.19
C SER A 131 8.76 11.40 3.55
N PHE A 132 9.87 10.69 3.75
CA PHE A 132 10.67 10.79 4.97
C PHE A 132 11.18 12.21 5.23
N ARG A 133 11.81 12.84 4.22
CA ARG A 133 12.35 14.20 4.33
C ARG A 133 11.27 15.23 4.64
N LEU A 134 10.12 15.15 3.97
CA LEU A 134 9.07 16.17 4.05
C LEU A 134 8.16 16.00 5.27
N THR A 135 8.09 14.80 5.85
CA THR A 135 7.39 14.56 7.12
C THR A 135 8.24 14.85 8.36
N ARG A 136 9.56 15.04 8.18
CA ARG A 136 10.52 15.35 9.26
C ARG A 136 10.48 14.33 10.40
N LEU A 137 10.18 13.07 10.08
CA LEU A 137 10.14 12.00 11.06
C LEU A 137 11.55 11.66 11.57
N PRO A 138 11.68 11.11 12.80
CA PRO A 138 12.98 10.73 13.34
C PRO A 138 13.64 9.61 12.53
N THR A 139 14.96 9.66 12.38
CA THR A 139 15.76 8.58 11.79
C THR A 139 15.82 7.36 12.74
N GLY A 140 15.99 6.16 12.17
CA GLY A 140 16.23 4.94 12.95
C GLY A 140 14.99 4.28 13.57
N GLN A 141 13.78 4.80 13.37
CA GLN A 141 12.53 4.21 13.89
C GLN A 141 11.82 3.28 12.89
N GLY A 142 12.52 2.83 11.84
CA GLY A 142 11.97 1.92 10.83
C GLY A 142 11.00 2.56 9.83
N HIS A 143 10.76 3.88 9.90
CA HIS A 143 9.87 4.60 8.98
C HIS A 143 10.29 4.51 7.51
N GLU A 144 11.59 4.43 7.25
CA GLU A 144 12.12 4.37 5.87
C GLU A 144 11.69 3.09 5.14
N ARG A 145 11.75 1.94 5.82
CA ARG A 145 11.27 0.67 5.25
C ARG A 145 9.77 0.72 5.00
N ARG A 146 8.99 1.26 5.95
CA ARG A 146 7.54 1.42 5.79
C ARG A 146 7.22 2.29 4.58
N PHE A 147 7.84 3.46 4.46
CA PHE A 147 7.64 4.35 3.31
C PHE A 147 8.06 3.72 1.99
N LEU A 148 9.10 2.89 1.98
CA LEU A 148 9.50 2.17 0.77
C LEU A 148 8.44 1.16 0.34
N ASN A 149 7.90 0.37 1.28
CA ASN A 149 6.85 -0.60 1.00
C ASN A 149 5.57 0.08 0.51
N ASP A 150 5.10 1.13 1.22
CA ASP A 150 3.94 1.92 0.81
C ASP A 150 4.15 2.52 -0.59
N ALA A 151 5.34 3.07 -0.87
CA ALA A 151 5.66 3.65 -2.17
C ALA A 151 5.74 2.61 -3.30
N LEU A 152 6.18 1.38 -3.01
CA LEU A 152 6.18 0.27 -3.98
C LEU A 152 4.76 -0.12 -4.36
N ILE A 153 3.88 -0.33 -3.38
CA ILE A 153 2.47 -0.66 -3.60
C ILE A 153 1.81 0.45 -4.40
N PHE A 154 1.98 1.71 -3.96
CA PHE A 154 1.42 2.88 -4.63
C PHE A 154 1.89 3.02 -6.09
N HIS A 155 3.19 2.84 -6.36
CA HIS A 155 3.69 2.94 -7.73
C HIS A 155 3.24 1.76 -8.60
N GLN A 156 3.16 0.56 -8.03
CA GLN A 156 2.68 -0.62 -8.74
C GLN A 156 1.22 -0.46 -9.15
N ALA A 157 0.37 0.15 -8.33
CA ALA A 157 -1.01 0.46 -8.70
C ALA A 157 -1.08 1.31 -9.97
N ALA A 158 -0.21 2.33 -10.08
CA ALA A 158 -0.11 3.18 -11.26
C ALA A 158 0.27 2.39 -12.53
N LEU A 159 1.21 1.45 -12.42
CA LEU A 159 1.64 0.62 -13.55
C LEU A 159 0.54 -0.36 -14.01
N LEU A 160 -0.27 -0.84 -13.07
CA LEU A 160 -1.39 -1.76 -13.33
C LEU A 160 -2.68 -1.04 -13.75
N GLY A 161 -2.73 0.30 -13.73
CA GLY A 161 -3.97 1.06 -13.91
C GLY A 161 -4.98 0.84 -12.76
N ALA A 162 -4.50 0.37 -11.61
CA ALA A 162 -5.30 0.05 -10.44
C ALA A 162 -5.49 1.26 -9.51
N THR A 163 -6.47 1.15 -8.63
CA THR A 163 -6.67 2.06 -7.50
C THR A 163 -6.20 1.37 -6.22
N VAL A 164 -5.37 2.05 -5.41
CA VAL A 164 -4.97 1.48 -4.12
C VAL A 164 -6.16 1.49 -3.17
N LEU A 165 -6.39 0.40 -2.44
CA LEU A 165 -7.30 0.37 -1.29
C LEU A 165 -6.48 0.22 -0.02
N THR A 166 -6.65 1.11 0.97
CA THR A 166 -5.80 1.13 2.18
C THR A 166 -6.47 1.79 3.39
N GLY A 167 -6.18 1.26 4.58
CA GLY A 167 -6.48 1.87 5.88
C GLY A 167 -5.36 2.80 6.36
N ASN A 168 -4.18 2.79 5.72
CA ASN A 168 -3.05 3.67 6.02
C ASN A 168 -3.24 5.04 5.37
N ILE A 169 -4.18 5.81 5.91
CA ILE A 169 -4.61 7.09 5.32
C ILE A 169 -3.46 8.08 5.19
N ARG A 170 -2.65 8.22 6.24
CA ARG A 170 -1.64 9.29 6.31
C ARG A 170 -0.56 9.11 5.26
N ASP A 171 0.06 7.93 5.20
CA ASP A 171 1.25 7.74 4.38
C ASP A 171 0.87 7.64 2.88
N PHE A 172 -0.29 7.05 2.56
CA PHE A 172 -0.79 7.05 1.17
C PHE A 172 -1.37 8.40 0.72
N ASP A 173 -1.90 9.22 1.62
CA ASP A 173 -2.23 10.61 1.30
C ASP A 173 -0.97 11.41 0.93
N TYR A 174 0.14 11.22 1.67
CA TYR A 174 1.43 11.84 1.34
C TYR A 174 1.93 11.43 -0.04
N LEU A 175 1.85 10.14 -0.37
CA LEU A 175 2.21 9.65 -1.71
C LEU A 175 1.29 10.23 -2.79
N ASN A 176 -0.01 10.33 -2.54
CA ASN A 176 -0.96 10.93 -3.47
C ASN A 176 -0.71 12.44 -3.68
N GLN A 177 -0.32 13.19 -2.66
CA GLN A 177 0.09 14.59 -2.82
C GLN A 177 1.35 14.75 -3.69
N LEU A 178 2.28 13.79 -3.60
CA LEU A 178 3.50 13.77 -4.42
C LEU A 178 3.23 13.36 -5.87
N VAL A 179 2.30 12.41 -6.09
CA VAL A 179 1.90 11.90 -7.41
C VAL A 179 0.37 11.81 -7.52
N PRO A 180 -0.31 12.93 -7.82
CA PRO A 180 -1.78 13.00 -7.79
C PRO A 180 -2.50 12.14 -8.82
N SER A 181 -1.78 11.64 -9.83
CA SER A 181 -2.36 10.80 -10.88
C SER A 181 -2.69 9.37 -10.44
N VAL A 182 -2.16 8.90 -9.30
CA VAL A 182 -2.44 7.57 -8.78
C VAL A 182 -3.64 7.64 -7.86
N ARG A 183 -4.69 6.86 -8.14
CA ARG A 183 -5.90 6.84 -7.32
C ARG A 183 -5.71 6.02 -6.06
N VAL A 184 -6.29 6.50 -4.96
CA VAL A 184 -6.32 5.82 -3.66
C VAL A 184 -7.73 5.94 -3.10
N ILE A 185 -8.27 4.82 -2.61
CA ILE A 185 -9.50 4.73 -1.84
C ILE A 185 -9.11 4.40 -0.40
N PHE A 186 -9.59 5.22 0.53
CA PHE A 186 -9.29 5.12 1.94
C PHE A 186 -10.47 4.52 2.72
N TYR A 187 -10.18 3.86 3.84
CA TYR A 187 -11.19 3.43 4.82
C TYR A 187 -10.66 3.56 6.25
N ARG A 188 -11.53 3.35 7.24
CA ARG A 188 -11.22 3.31 8.68
C ARG A 188 -11.90 2.11 9.33
N CYS A 189 -11.19 1.46 10.24
CA CYS A 189 -11.67 0.38 11.09
C CYS A 189 -11.95 0.86 12.52
#